data_AF-A0A6N9NH39-F1
#
_entry.id   AF-A0A6N9NH39-F1
#
_cell.length_a   1.000
_cell.length_b   1.000
_cell.length_c   1.000
_cell.angle_alpha   90.00
_cell.angle_beta   90.00
_cell.angle_gamma   90.00
#
_symmetry.space_group_name_H-M   'P 1'
#
loop_
_entity.id
_entity.type
_entity.pdbx_description
1 polymer ?
#
loop_
_entity_poly.entity_id
_entity_poly.type
_entity_poly.pdbx_seq_one_letter_code
_entity_poly.pdbx_strand_id
1 'polypeptide(L)'
;MRNDLVAFFLLILCFGCESSDKLPQFVVSKDEMIEIITDVQIAESYIKLKFAVRNDSVQLTDSIYNAIYRKHNLTKEAYDSSFSYYVNRPEILQEIYEAAIINLSTLDAKNEGEKQKKQVRDTLPVNPAI
;
A
#
# COMPACT_ATOMS: atom_id res chain seq x y z
N MET A 1 -8.32 2.53 -42.74
CA MET A 1 -6.91 2.35 -43.14
C MET A 1 -5.95 3.31 -42.44
N ARG A 2 -6.24 4.62 -42.28
CA ARG A 2 -5.32 5.56 -41.60
C ARG A 2 -5.43 5.56 -40.06
N ASN A 3 -6.62 5.25 -39.52
CA ASN A 3 -6.84 5.14 -38.06
C ASN A 3 -6.41 3.80 -37.46
N ASP A 4 -6.39 2.73 -38.25
CA ASP A 4 -6.03 1.39 -37.79
C ASP A 4 -4.53 1.31 -37.45
N LEU A 5 -3.71 2.07 -38.19
CA LEU A 5 -2.27 2.19 -37.94
C LEU A 5 -1.98 2.94 -36.63
N VAL A 6 -2.80 3.95 -36.30
CA VAL A 6 -2.69 4.72 -35.05
C VAL A 6 -3.10 3.87 -33.85
N ALA A 7 -4.17 3.07 -33.98
CA ALA A 7 -4.59 2.13 -32.95
C ALA A 7 -3.53 1.06 -32.66
N PHE A 8 -2.86 0.54 -33.70
CA PHE A 8 -1.78 -0.43 -33.55
C PHE A 8 -0.53 0.20 -32.90
N PHE A 9 -0.20 1.45 -33.24
CA PHE A 9 0.91 2.18 -32.61
C PHE A 9 0.63 2.52 -31.13
N LEU A 10 -0.64 2.79 -30.78
CA LEU A 10 -1.06 3.02 -29.39
C LEU A 10 -1.01 1.74 -28.54
N LEU A 11 -1.28 0.57 -29.15
CA LEU A 11 -1.20 -0.74 -28.48
C LEU A 11 0.25 -1.14 -28.14
N ILE A 12 1.22 -0.74 -28.97
CA ILE A 12 2.65 -1.05 -28.77
C ILE A 12 3.25 -0.22 -27.62
N LEU A 13 2.74 0.99 -27.37
CA LEU A 13 3.20 1.86 -26.28
C LEU A 13 2.86 1.33 -24.88
N CYS A 14 1.97 0.34 -24.76
CA CYS A 14 1.67 -0.33 -23.49
C CYS A 14 2.63 -1.48 -23.13
N PHE A 15 3.57 -1.85 -24.01
CA PHE A 15 4.61 -2.85 -23.73
C PHE A 15 5.97 -2.21 -23.43
N GLY A 16 5.97 -1.11 -22.67
CA GLY A 16 7.17 -0.56 -22.05
C GLY A 16 7.70 -1.54 -21.00
N CYS A 17 8.44 -2.55 -21.42
CA CYS A 17 9.16 -3.46 -20.53
C CYS A 17 10.31 -2.66 -19.92
N GLU A 18 10.08 -2.12 -18.73
CA GLU A 18 11.13 -1.54 -17.91
C GLU A 18 12.19 -2.61 -17.66
N SER A 19 13.44 -2.31 -18.02
CA SER A 19 14.59 -3.18 -17.79
C SER A 19 14.91 -3.22 -16.31
N SER A 20 14.09 -3.94 -15.55
CA SER A 20 14.44 -4.37 -14.19
C SER A 20 15.30 -5.62 -14.30
N ASP A 21 16.35 -5.70 -13.48
CA ASP A 21 17.00 -6.97 -13.17
C ASP A 21 15.90 -8.00 -12.94
N LYS A 22 15.84 -9.04 -13.78
CA LYS A 22 14.71 -9.97 -13.84
C LYS A 22 14.38 -10.47 -12.44
N LEU A 23 13.35 -9.88 -11.82
CA LEU A 23 12.86 -10.33 -10.54
C LEU A 23 12.43 -11.79 -10.72
N PRO A 24 12.75 -12.67 -9.77
CA PRO A 24 12.18 -14.00 -9.79
C PRO A 24 10.65 -13.88 -9.86
N GLN A 25 9.97 -14.73 -10.63
CA GLN A 25 8.52 -14.65 -10.87
C GLN A 25 7.66 -14.65 -9.59
N PHE A 26 8.23 -15.03 -8.45
CA PHE A 26 7.59 -15.11 -7.14
C PHE A 26 7.84 -13.89 -6.23
N VAL A 27 8.55 -12.87 -6.71
CA VAL A 27 8.91 -11.66 -5.95
C VAL A 27 8.14 -10.47 -6.49
N VAL A 28 7.36 -9.81 -5.63
CA VAL A 28 6.70 -8.55 -5.98
C VAL A 28 7.72 -7.45 -6.26
N SER A 29 7.35 -6.47 -7.07
CA SER A 29 8.20 -5.31 -7.34
C SER A 29 8.53 -4.52 -6.08
N LYS A 30 9.57 -3.68 -6.14
CA LYS A 30 9.96 -2.81 -5.03
C LYS A 30 8.82 -1.88 -4.64
N ASP A 31 8.13 -1.30 -5.64
CA ASP A 31 7.03 -0.36 -5.42
C ASP A 31 5.82 -1.05 -4.78
N GLU A 32 5.47 -2.25 -5.24
CA GLU A 32 4.44 -3.06 -4.57
C GLU A 32 4.83 -3.38 -3.13
N MET A 33 6.10 -3.75 -2.88
CA MET A 33 6.57 -4.00 -1.51
C MET A 33 6.50 -2.76 -0.63
N ILE A 34 6.77 -1.56 -1.15
CA ILE A 34 6.60 -0.30 -0.41
C ILE A 34 5.15 -0.12 0.05
N GLU A 35 4.18 -0.35 -0.84
CA GLU A 35 2.76 -0.25 -0.50
C GLU A 35 2.35 -1.32 0.52
N ILE A 36 2.82 -2.56 0.36
CA ILE A 36 2.55 -3.66 1.29
C ILE A 36 3.12 -3.35 2.67
N ILE A 37 4.38 -2.93 2.78
CA ILE A 37 5.01 -2.57 4.05
C ILE A 37 4.28 -1.39 4.71
N THR A 38 3.83 -0.41 3.92
CA THR A 38 3.01 0.70 4.44
C THR A 38 1.75 0.17 5.13
N ASP A 39 1.00 -0.72 4.48
CA ASP A 39 -0.21 -1.32 5.08
C ASP A 39 0.09 -2.22 6.29
N VAL A 40 1.20 -2.98 6.24
CA VAL A 40 1.65 -3.80 7.38
C VAL A 40 1.94 -2.92 8.59
N GLN A 41 2.62 -1.79 8.43
CA GLN A 41 2.90 -0.89 9.56
C GLN A 41 1.64 -0.25 10.15
N ILE A 42 0.64 0.07 9.31
CA ILE A 42 -0.67 0.55 9.78
C ILE A 42 -1.38 -0.56 10.57
N ALA A 43 -1.40 -1.78 10.05
CA ALA A 43 -1.98 -2.93 10.72
C ALA A 43 -1.29 -3.24 12.05
N GLU A 44 0.03 -3.27 12.10
CA GLU A 44 0.81 -3.48 13.31
C GLU A 44 0.50 -2.43 14.38
N SER A 45 0.37 -1.16 13.97
CA SER A 45 -0.04 -0.08 14.88
C SER A 45 -1.43 -0.31 15.46
N TYR A 46 -2.39 -0.71 14.62
CA TYR A 46 -3.75 -1.06 15.08
C TYR A 46 -3.77 -2.28 16.00
N ILE A 47 -3.04 -3.34 15.64
CA ILE A 47 -2.92 -4.58 16.40
C ILE A 47 -2.35 -4.28 17.80
N LYS A 48 -1.26 -3.51 17.89
CA LYS A 48 -0.65 -3.08 19.15
C LYS A 48 -1.65 -2.33 20.05
N LEU A 49 -2.41 -1.39 19.47
CA LEU A 49 -3.44 -0.64 20.21
C LEU A 49 -4.59 -1.54 20.70
N LYS A 50 -4.95 -2.58 19.94
CA LYS A 50 -6.02 -3.51 20.34
C LYS A 50 -5.56 -4.54 21.39
N PHE A 51 -4.33 -5.02 21.32
CA PHE A 51 -3.79 -5.96 22.33
C PHE A 51 -3.48 -5.31 23.66
N ALA A 52 -3.25 -4.00 23.69
CA ALA A 52 -3.28 -3.26 24.96
C ALA A 52 -4.62 -3.40 25.71
N VAL A 53 -5.70 -3.82 25.03
CA VAL A 53 -7.07 -3.85 25.57
C VAL A 53 -7.67 -5.27 25.65
N ARG A 54 -7.21 -6.25 24.85
CA ARG A 54 -7.81 -7.61 24.80
C ARG A 54 -6.76 -8.72 24.59
N ASN A 55 -6.99 -9.89 25.24
CA ASN A 55 -6.08 -11.06 25.24
C ASN A 55 -6.29 -12.08 24.09
N ASP A 56 -7.27 -11.91 23.19
CA ASP A 56 -7.48 -12.83 22.06
C ASP A 56 -6.78 -12.33 20.79
N SER A 57 -5.47 -12.58 20.72
CA SER A 57 -4.58 -11.87 19.81
C SER A 57 -4.34 -12.55 18.47
N VAL A 58 -4.16 -13.88 18.46
CA VAL A 58 -3.62 -14.59 17.30
C VAL A 58 -4.60 -14.60 16.11
N GLN A 59 -5.87 -14.97 16.34
CA GLN A 59 -6.86 -15.04 15.26
C GLN A 59 -7.15 -13.67 14.63
N LEU A 60 -7.13 -12.61 15.44
CA LEU A 60 -7.33 -11.25 14.95
C LEU A 60 -6.14 -10.79 14.09
N THR A 61 -4.91 -11.05 14.54
CA THR A 61 -3.70 -10.76 13.76
C THR A 61 -3.76 -11.47 12.40
N ASP A 62 -4.02 -12.78 12.39
CA ASP A 62 -4.06 -13.56 11.15
C ASP A 62 -5.11 -13.04 10.17
N SER A 63 -6.30 -12.66 10.68
CA SER A 63 -7.37 -12.08 9.86
C SER A 63 -6.95 -10.75 9.23
N ILE A 64 -6.22 -9.90 9.96
CA ILE A 64 -5.74 -8.60 9.48
C ILE A 64 -4.67 -8.80 8.40
N TYR A 65 -3.68 -9.66 8.63
CA TYR A 65 -2.66 -9.97 7.61
C TYR A 65 -3.28 -10.58 6.35
N ASN A 66 -4.25 -11.49 6.51
CA ASN A 66 -4.99 -12.03 5.37
C ASN A 66 -5.76 -10.97 4.58
N ALA A 67 -6.25 -9.90 5.23
CA ALA A 67 -6.87 -8.78 4.54
C ALA A 67 -5.86 -7.97 3.73
N ILE A 68 -4.64 -7.77 4.23
CA ILE A 68 -3.55 -7.12 3.49
C ILE A 68 -3.20 -7.94 2.26
N TYR A 69 -3.00 -9.25 2.39
CA TYR A 69 -2.67 -10.12 1.25
C TYR A 69 -3.73 -10.03 0.15
N ARG A 70 -5.02 -10.08 0.53
CA ARG A 70 -6.11 -9.91 -0.44
C ARG A 70 -6.11 -8.53 -1.10
N LYS A 71 -5.83 -7.45 -0.37
CA LYS A 71 -5.75 -6.09 -0.91
C LYS A 71 -4.69 -5.98 -2.01
N HIS A 72 -3.57 -6.68 -1.83
CA HIS A 72 -2.43 -6.68 -2.76
C HIS A 72 -2.44 -7.83 -3.76
N ASN A 73 -3.52 -8.62 -3.84
CA ASN A 73 -3.61 -9.81 -4.70
C ASN A 73 -2.49 -10.85 -4.47
N LEU A 74 -2.09 -11.03 -3.21
CA LEU A 74 -1.04 -11.95 -2.80
C LEU A 74 -1.59 -13.15 -2.03
N THR A 75 -0.84 -14.25 -2.09
CA THR A 75 -0.92 -15.29 -1.07
C THR A 75 0.10 -14.99 0.05
N LYS A 76 -0.08 -15.63 1.21
CA LYS A 76 0.90 -15.53 2.30
C LYS A 76 2.29 -15.99 1.83
N GLU A 77 2.35 -17.06 1.06
CA GLU A 77 3.60 -17.64 0.54
C GLU A 77 4.30 -16.69 -0.43
N ALA A 78 3.54 -15.97 -1.27
CA ALA A 78 4.08 -14.97 -2.18
C ALA A 78 4.66 -13.77 -1.41
N TYR A 79 3.96 -13.31 -0.37
CA TYR A 79 4.48 -12.28 0.54
C TYR A 79 5.75 -12.75 1.25
N ASP A 80 5.73 -13.93 1.89
CA ASP A 80 6.87 -14.46 2.65
C ASP A 80 8.11 -14.64 1.75
N SER A 81 7.90 -15.15 0.53
CA SER A 81 8.97 -15.34 -0.45
C SER A 81 9.55 -14.00 -0.92
N SER A 82 8.69 -13.02 -1.20
CA SER A 82 9.10 -11.68 -1.60
C SER A 82 9.84 -10.96 -0.47
N PHE A 83 9.32 -11.02 0.75
CA PHE A 83 9.95 -10.39 1.91
C PHE A 83 11.32 -11.02 2.19
N SER A 84 11.42 -12.35 2.13
CA SER A 84 12.70 -13.06 2.25
C SER A 84 13.72 -12.62 1.18
N TYR A 85 13.27 -12.37 -0.06
CA TYR A 85 14.12 -11.85 -1.12
C TYR A 85 14.73 -10.48 -0.75
N TYR A 86 13.93 -9.55 -0.20
CA TYR A 86 14.40 -8.22 0.20
C TYR A 86 15.22 -8.25 1.50
N VAL A 87 14.94 -9.15 2.44
CA VAL A 87 15.77 -9.35 3.65
C VAL A 87 17.22 -9.69 3.30
N ASN A 88 17.44 -10.44 2.22
CA ASN A 88 18.78 -10.76 1.73
C ASN A 88 19.44 -9.61 0.92
N ARG A 89 18.77 -8.45 0.80
CA ARG A 89 19.22 -7.25 0.08
C ARG A 89 19.00 -6.01 0.94
N PRO A 90 19.82 -5.81 1.99
CA PRO A 90 19.58 -4.80 3.01
C PRO A 90 19.49 -3.37 2.48
N GLU A 91 20.28 -3.01 1.46
CA GLU A 91 20.24 -1.68 0.84
C GLU A 91 18.85 -1.39 0.22
N ILE A 92 18.33 -2.33 -0.57
CA ILE A 92 17.00 -2.21 -1.19
C ILE A 92 15.90 -2.24 -0.13
N LEU A 93 16.05 -3.09 0.90
CA LEU A 93 15.10 -3.16 1.99
C LEU A 93 15.03 -1.84 2.78
N GLN A 94 16.17 -1.20 3.01
CA GLN A 94 16.23 0.11 3.65
C GLN A 94 15.45 1.15 2.83
N GLU A 95 15.68 1.20 1.52
CA GLU A 95 14.94 2.11 0.63
C GLU A 95 13.42 1.85 0.67
N ILE A 96 12.99 0.59 0.75
CA ILE A 96 11.57 0.22 0.89
C ILE A 96 11.00 0.80 2.19
N TYR A 97 11.69 0.63 3.31
CA TYR A 97 11.23 1.15 4.60
C TYR A 97 11.23 2.69 4.65
N GLU A 98 12.25 3.34 4.11
CA GLU A 98 12.32 4.81 4.02
C GLU A 98 11.14 5.35 3.22
N ALA A 99 10.83 4.76 2.07
CA ALA A 99 9.66 5.13 1.26
C ALA A 99 8.34 4.86 2.00
N ALA A 100 8.22 3.74 2.72
CA ALA A 100 7.04 3.46 3.52
C ALA A 100 6.84 4.49 4.65
N ILE A 101 7.91 4.95 5.30
CA ILE A 101 7.86 6.03 6.31
C ILE A 101 7.34 7.35 5.69
N ILE A 102 7.80 7.68 4.48
CA ILE A 102 7.31 8.84 3.73
C ILE A 102 5.82 8.70 3.41
N ASN A 103 5.37 7.53 2.97
CA ASN A 103 3.96 7.24 2.73
C ASN A 103 3.12 7.44 3.99
N LEU A 104 3.56 6.87 5.12
CA LEU A 104 2.87 7.02 6.42
C LEU A 104 2.77 8.49 6.84
N SER A 105 3.87 9.23 6.75
CA SER A 105 3.91 10.66 7.10
C SER A 105 2.96 11.49 6.22
N THR A 106 2.89 11.16 4.94
CA THR A 106 1.99 11.81 3.98
C THR A 106 0.53 11.50 4.26
N LEU A 107 0.23 10.23 4.59
CA LEU A 107 -1.12 9.80 4.99
C LEU A 107 -1.58 10.50 6.26
N ASP A 108 -0.70 10.64 7.27
CA ASP A 108 -1.02 11.33 8.51
C ASP A 108 -1.34 12.81 8.27
N ALA A 109 -0.50 13.53 7.51
CA ALA A 109 -0.76 14.92 7.16
C ALA A 109 -2.08 15.09 6.39
N LYS A 110 -2.39 14.17 5.46
CA LYS A 110 -3.67 14.17 4.73
C LYS A 110 -4.85 13.95 5.68
N ASN A 111 -4.76 12.97 6.57
CA ASN A 111 -5.81 12.65 7.54
C ASN A 111 -6.09 13.82 8.48
N GLU A 112 -5.08 14.57 8.90
CA GLU A 112 -5.24 15.79 9.70
C GLU A 112 -5.97 16.90 8.93
N GLY A 113 -5.57 17.14 7.68
CA GLY A 113 -6.25 18.11 6.82
C GLY A 113 -7.73 17.75 6.57
N GLU A 114 -8.05 16.45 6.42
CA GLU A 114 -9.42 15.98 6.29
C GLU A 114 -10.25 16.15 7.57
N LYS A 115 -9.65 15.91 8.74
CA LYS A 115 -10.30 16.16 10.05
C LYS A 115 -10.66 17.64 10.19
N GLN A 116 -9.74 18.55 9.83
CA GLN A 116 -9.97 19.99 9.87
C GLN A 116 -11.10 20.41 8.91
N LYS A 117 -11.12 19.90 7.67
CA LYS A 117 -12.20 20.17 6.70
C LYS A 117 -13.56 19.70 7.19
N LYS A 118 -13.64 18.51 7.81
CA LYS A 118 -14.87 18.00 8.41
C LYS A 118 -15.33 18.88 9.57
N GLN A 119 -14.44 19.26 10.47
CA GLN A 119 -14.78 20.17 11.58
C GLN A 119 -15.27 21.54 11.11
N VAL A 120 -14.64 22.14 10.10
CA VAL A 120 -15.09 23.42 9.51
C VAL A 120 -16.46 23.27 8.83
N ARG A 121 -16.66 22.19 8.05
CA ARG A 121 -17.95 21.90 7.42
C ARG A 121 -19.07 21.70 8.43
N ASP A 122 -18.80 20.97 9.51
CA ASP A 122 -19.80 20.62 10.51
C ASP A 122 -20.09 21.79 11.48
N THR A 123 -19.28 22.85 11.45
CA THR A 123 -19.46 24.12 12.21
C THR A 123 -19.99 25.28 11.36
N LEU A 124 -19.99 25.15 10.03
CA LEU A 124 -20.63 26.11 9.14
C LEU A 124 -22.15 26.12 9.41
N PRO A 125 -22.76 27.29 9.67
CA PRO A 125 -24.19 27.36 9.87
C PRO A 125 -24.90 26.86 8.62
N VAL A 126 -25.75 25.84 8.78
CA VAL A 126 -26.69 25.41 7.74
C VAL A 126 -27.57 26.61 7.44
N ASN A 127 -27.35 27.26 6.30
CA ASN A 127 -28.19 28.36 5.86
C ASN A 127 -29.63 27.81 5.73
N PRO A 128 -30.58 28.25 6.57
CA PRO A 128 -31.97 27.88 6.34
C PRO A 128 -32.35 28.54 5.01
N ALA A 129 -32.51 27.71 3.99
CA ALA A 129 -32.93 28.14 2.67
C ALA A 129 -34.18 29.04 2.80
N ILE A 130 -34.08 30.24 2.22
CA ILE A 130 -35.20 31.18 2.03
C ILE A 130 -36.21 30.55 1.08
#